data_AF-A0A812MTF4-F1
#
_entry.id   AF-A0A812MTF4-F1
#
_cell.length_a   1.000
_cell.length_b   1.000
_cell.length_c   1.000
_cell.angle_alpha   90.00
_cell.angle_beta   90.00
_cell.angle_gamma   90.00
#
_symmetry.space_group_name_H-M   'P 1'
#
loop_
_entity.id
_entity.type
_entity.pdbx_description
1 polymer ?
#
loop_
_entity_poly.entity_id
_entity_poly.type
_entity_poly.pdbx_seq_one_letter_code
_entity_poly.pdbx_strand_id
1 'polypeptide(L)'
;MGPPLEKEIEKRTKELMALREELEGELQSKAMPHLDRAGIALDKLEMRDMAELKSLAKPQEQLKKVMATIAAVVYDLEVKTEADWRKKVGSYLVSDLQQFDRDEKLKEGSSQLKELERHCADKELSLEEMESFAGPRVAKLLNTWIWAMHEYAQVMKPITPRIDKLHKMEKELEKLYEEKKELDKSKPSS
;
A
#
# COMPACT_ATOMS: atom_id res chain seq x y z
N MET A 1 -5.58 -45.82 12.15
CA MET A 1 -4.27 -45.29 11.71
C MET A 1 -4.58 -44.02 10.94
N GLY A 2 -4.13 -42.86 11.44
CA GLY A 2 -4.25 -41.61 10.67
C GLY A 2 -3.56 -41.76 9.31
N PRO A 3 -3.90 -40.93 8.31
CA PRO A 3 -3.18 -40.94 7.04
C PRO A 3 -1.66 -40.85 7.33
N PRO A 4 -0.81 -41.57 6.57
CA PRO A 4 0.64 -41.45 6.70
C PRO A 4 1.00 -39.97 6.69
N LEU A 5 1.86 -39.53 7.61
CA LEU A 5 2.31 -38.14 7.74
C LEU A 5 2.69 -37.51 6.38
N GLU A 6 3.23 -38.33 5.47
CA GLU A 6 3.53 -37.95 4.09
C GLU A 6 2.32 -37.49 3.27
N LYS A 7 1.17 -38.18 3.40
CA LYS A 7 -0.07 -37.81 2.71
C LYS A 7 -0.65 -36.50 3.27
N GLU A 8 -0.50 -36.26 4.58
CA GLU A 8 -0.93 -35.00 5.20
C GLU A 8 -0.03 -33.85 4.72
N ILE A 9 1.29 -34.04 4.72
CA ILE A 9 2.25 -33.07 4.17
C ILE A 9 1.94 -32.77 2.69
N GLU A 10 1.70 -33.78 1.86
CA GLU A 10 1.38 -33.59 0.44
C GLU A 10 0.10 -32.77 0.26
N LYS A 11 -0.96 -33.12 1.01
CA LYS A 11 -2.23 -32.40 0.97
C LYS A 11 -2.06 -30.93 1.39
N ARG A 12 -1.42 -30.68 2.53
CA ARG A 12 -1.19 -29.34 3.07
C ARG A 12 -0.30 -28.50 2.14
N THR A 13 0.69 -29.11 1.51
CA THR A 13 1.53 -28.46 0.51
C THR A 13 0.70 -28.01 -0.69
N LYS A 14 -0.17 -28.88 -1.24
CA LYS A 14 -1.04 -28.51 -2.37
C LYS A 14 -2.00 -27.39 -2.02
N GLU A 15 -2.64 -27.45 -0.84
CA GLU A 15 -3.55 -26.40 -0.37
C GLU A 15 -2.84 -25.05 -0.19
N LEU A 16 -1.62 -25.07 0.35
CA LEU A 16 -0.79 -23.88 0.54
C LEU A 16 -0.34 -23.29 -0.80
N MET A 17 0.13 -24.12 -1.73
CA MET A 17 0.52 -23.68 -3.08
C MET A 17 -0.66 -23.05 -3.83
N ALA A 18 -1.84 -23.68 -3.79
CA ALA A 18 -3.02 -23.13 -4.43
C ALA A 18 -3.41 -21.77 -3.83
N LEU A 19 -3.39 -21.62 -2.50
CA LEU A 19 -3.67 -20.34 -1.85
C LEU A 19 -2.62 -19.28 -2.19
N ARG A 20 -1.35 -19.66 -2.26
CA ARG A 20 -0.25 -18.77 -2.65
C ARG A 20 -0.46 -18.25 -4.07
N GLU A 21 -0.68 -19.13 -5.04
CA GLU A 21 -0.89 -18.76 -6.44
C GLU A 21 -2.12 -17.85 -6.60
N GLU A 22 -3.21 -18.14 -5.88
CA GLU A 22 -4.41 -17.30 -5.87
C GLU A 22 -4.11 -15.89 -5.34
N LEU A 23 -3.41 -15.79 -4.21
CA LEU A 23 -3.06 -14.50 -3.59
C LEU A 23 -2.08 -13.70 -4.45
N GLU A 24 -1.05 -14.35 -5.00
CA GLU A 24 -0.09 -13.71 -5.92
C GLU A 24 -0.82 -13.20 -7.17
N GLY A 25 -1.76 -13.97 -7.72
CA GLY A 25 -2.60 -13.54 -8.84
C GLY A 25 -3.49 -12.34 -8.51
N GLU A 26 -4.10 -12.32 -7.33
CA GLU A 26 -4.91 -11.17 -6.89
C GLU A 26 -4.08 -9.91 -6.64
N LEU A 27 -2.92 -10.05 -6.01
CA LEU A 27 -1.99 -8.93 -5.82
C LEU A 27 -1.57 -8.34 -7.17
N GLN A 28 -1.18 -9.19 -8.11
CA GLN A 28 -0.71 -8.75 -9.43
C GLN A 28 -1.83 -8.10 -10.25
N SER A 29 -3.03 -8.66 -10.22
CA SER A 29 -4.14 -8.19 -11.06
C SER A 29 -4.88 -6.99 -10.46
N LYS A 30 -4.95 -6.87 -9.13
CA LYS A 30 -5.76 -5.85 -8.46
C LYS A 30 -4.92 -4.78 -7.77
N ALA A 31 -3.82 -5.14 -7.09
CA ALA A 31 -3.06 -4.19 -6.29
C ALA A 31 -1.99 -3.46 -7.14
N MET A 32 -1.25 -4.21 -7.97
CA MET A 32 -0.16 -3.66 -8.78
C MET A 32 -0.57 -2.51 -9.72
N PRO A 33 -1.73 -2.54 -10.40
CA PRO A 33 -2.14 -1.44 -11.28
C PRO A 33 -2.26 -0.08 -10.55
N HIS A 34 -2.65 -0.08 -9.28
CA HIS A 34 -2.70 1.13 -8.47
C HIS A 34 -1.29 1.62 -8.12
N LEU A 35 -0.36 0.70 -7.81
CA LEU A 35 1.04 1.04 -7.56
C LEU A 35 1.72 1.60 -8.81
N ASP A 36 1.45 1.03 -9.98
CA ASP A 36 1.96 1.54 -11.27
C ASP A 36 1.42 2.95 -11.55
N ARG A 37 0.11 3.17 -11.33
CA ARG A 37 -0.50 4.51 -11.46
C ARG A 37 0.18 5.52 -10.55
N ALA A 38 0.46 5.15 -9.30
CA ALA A 38 1.17 5.99 -8.36
C ALA A 38 2.61 6.26 -8.83
N GLY A 39 3.35 5.24 -9.27
CA GLY A 39 4.70 5.37 -9.80
C GLY A 39 4.76 6.33 -10.98
N ILE A 40 3.88 6.15 -11.97
CA ILE A 40 3.77 7.03 -13.14
C ILE A 40 3.47 8.47 -12.73
N ALA A 41 2.64 8.70 -11.70
CA ALA A 41 2.35 10.03 -11.20
C ALA A 41 3.59 10.69 -10.59
N LEU A 42 4.40 9.92 -9.85
CA LEU A 42 5.65 10.41 -9.25
C LEU A 42 6.74 10.66 -10.30
N ASP A 43 6.87 9.80 -11.30
CA ASP A 43 7.85 9.96 -12.38
C ASP A 43 7.57 11.20 -13.24
N LYS A 44 6.31 11.62 -13.29
CA LYS A 44 5.87 12.84 -13.99
C LYS A 44 6.14 14.13 -13.21
N LEU A 45 6.51 14.04 -11.93
CA LEU A 45 6.84 15.19 -11.09
C LEU A 45 8.27 15.66 -11.38
N GLU A 46 8.41 16.92 -11.75
CA GLU A 46 9.70 17.52 -12.07
C GLU A 46 10.17 18.49 -10.96
N MET A 47 11.47 18.80 -10.95
CA MET A 47 12.00 19.83 -10.03
C MET A 47 11.29 21.18 -10.19
N ARG A 48 10.83 21.52 -11.42
CA ARG A 48 10.08 22.74 -11.68
C ARG A 48 8.74 22.75 -10.94
N ASP A 49 8.05 21.62 -10.89
CA ASP A 49 6.77 21.50 -10.19
C ASP A 49 6.95 21.77 -8.69
N MET A 50 8.06 21.30 -8.10
CA MET A 50 8.39 21.56 -6.70
C MET A 50 8.77 23.02 -6.45
N ALA A 51 9.48 23.66 -7.39
CA ALA A 51 9.81 25.07 -7.32
C ALA A 51 8.55 25.94 -7.43
N GLU A 52 7.65 25.61 -8.36
CA GLU A 52 6.35 26.26 -8.51
C GLU A 52 5.56 26.17 -7.21
N LEU A 53 5.37 24.96 -6.67
CA LEU A 53 4.65 24.70 -5.42
C LEU A 53 5.13 25.59 -4.26
N LYS A 54 6.45 25.75 -4.11
CA LYS A 54 7.04 26.59 -3.05
C LYS A 54 6.83 28.08 -3.29
N SER A 55 6.88 28.51 -4.55
CA SER A 55 6.77 29.92 -4.95
C SER A 55 5.34 30.46 -4.96
N LEU A 56 4.32 29.59 -4.88
CA LEU A 56 2.92 30.00 -4.85
C LEU A 56 2.65 30.88 -3.63
N ALA A 57 2.20 32.12 -3.86
CA ALA A 57 1.83 33.04 -2.79
C ALA A 57 0.50 32.65 -2.13
N LYS A 58 -0.48 32.19 -2.92
CA LYS A 58 -1.80 31.78 -2.45
C LYS A 58 -2.29 30.53 -3.18
N PRO A 59 -2.08 29.33 -2.60
CA PRO A 59 -2.54 28.07 -3.18
C PRO A 59 -4.07 28.04 -3.31
N GLN A 60 -4.57 27.41 -4.37
CA GLN A 60 -5.99 27.13 -4.53
C GLN A 60 -6.44 26.07 -3.51
N GLU A 61 -7.73 26.03 -3.20
CA GLU A 61 -8.24 25.22 -2.08
C GLU A 61 -8.01 23.72 -2.31
N GLN A 62 -8.21 23.23 -3.53
CA GLN A 62 -7.94 21.85 -3.91
C GLN A 62 -6.47 21.48 -3.65
N LEU A 63 -5.54 22.36 -4.04
CA LEU A 63 -4.11 22.13 -3.79
C LEU A 63 -3.84 22.08 -2.28
N LYS A 64 -4.41 22.98 -1.47
CA LYS A 64 -4.23 22.92 -0.02
C LYS A 64 -4.70 21.60 0.58
N LYS A 65 -5.88 21.11 0.16
CA LYS A 65 -6.43 19.83 0.61
C LYS A 65 -5.51 18.67 0.22
N VAL A 66 -5.04 18.63 -1.03
CA VAL A 66 -4.04 17.65 -1.50
C VAL A 66 -2.77 17.69 -0.66
N MET A 67 -2.19 18.87 -0.45
CA MET A 67 -0.96 19.00 0.34
C MET A 67 -1.15 18.63 1.81
N ALA A 68 -2.30 18.98 2.39
CA ALA A 68 -2.64 18.62 3.76
C ALA A 68 -2.75 17.09 3.92
N THR A 69 -3.43 16.42 3.00
CA THR A 69 -3.53 14.94 2.99
C THR A 69 -2.17 14.29 2.82
N ILE A 70 -1.33 14.76 1.89
CA ILE A 70 0.04 14.25 1.75
C ILE A 70 0.82 14.40 3.05
N ALA A 71 0.72 15.58 3.70
CA ALA A 71 1.45 15.81 4.92
C ALA A 71 1.00 14.93 6.09
N ALA A 72 -0.32 14.72 6.21
CA ALA A 72 -0.89 13.83 7.21
C ALA A 72 -0.53 12.35 6.95
N VAL A 73 -0.57 11.91 5.69
CA VAL A 73 -0.34 10.50 5.33
C VAL A 73 1.14 10.15 5.39
N VAL A 74 2.00 10.94 4.77
CA VAL A 74 3.43 10.62 4.60
C VAL A 74 4.24 10.98 5.84
N TYR A 75 3.89 12.08 6.51
CA TYR A 75 4.68 12.62 7.62
C TYR A 75 3.99 12.51 8.98
N ASP A 76 2.80 11.92 9.04
CA ASP A 76 1.99 11.82 10.26
C ASP A 76 1.78 13.19 10.94
N LEU A 77 1.60 14.22 10.11
CA LEU A 77 1.51 15.61 10.54
C LEU A 77 0.04 16.07 10.61
N GLU A 78 -0.40 16.53 11.78
CA GLU A 78 -1.66 17.24 11.91
C GLU A 78 -1.53 18.63 11.27
N VAL A 79 -2.22 18.87 10.16
CA VAL A 79 -2.18 20.14 9.42
C VAL A 79 -3.32 21.05 9.90
N LYS A 80 -2.97 22.12 10.65
CA LYS A 80 -3.93 23.14 11.10
C LYS A 80 -3.92 24.37 10.22
N THR A 81 -2.77 24.63 9.61
CA THR A 81 -2.52 25.80 8.79
C THR A 81 -1.69 25.45 7.55
N GLU A 82 -1.73 26.33 6.56
CA GLU A 82 -0.92 26.19 5.35
C GLU A 82 0.59 26.13 5.63
N ALA A 83 1.03 26.79 6.70
CA ALA A 83 2.43 26.81 7.10
C ALA A 83 2.94 25.42 7.55
N ASP A 84 2.05 24.56 8.05
CA ASP A 84 2.43 23.25 8.58
C ASP A 84 2.90 22.32 7.46
N TRP A 85 2.11 22.20 6.39
CA TRP A 85 2.49 21.38 5.25
C TRP A 85 3.63 22.01 4.44
N ARG A 86 3.68 23.35 4.28
CA ARG A 86 4.76 24.02 3.53
C ARG A 86 6.15 23.79 4.10
N LYS A 87 6.27 23.64 5.43
CA LYS A 87 7.55 23.36 6.09
C LYS A 87 8.07 21.96 5.76
N LYS A 88 7.17 21.01 5.58
CA LYS A 88 7.50 19.60 5.46
C LYS A 88 7.57 19.13 4.01
N VAL A 89 6.63 19.59 3.19
CA VAL A 89 6.57 19.32 1.76
C VAL A 89 7.62 20.18 1.04
N GLY A 90 8.85 19.69 1.04
CA GLY A 90 10.02 20.37 0.52
C GLY A 90 10.57 19.74 -0.76
N SER A 91 11.89 19.87 -0.96
CA SER A 91 12.59 19.32 -2.13
C SER A 91 12.61 17.80 -2.18
N TYR A 92 12.38 17.12 -1.05
CA TYR A 92 12.47 15.67 -0.93
C TYR A 92 11.12 14.96 -1.08
N LEU A 93 10.04 15.71 -1.36
CA LEU A 93 8.68 15.16 -1.44
C LEU A 93 8.58 13.89 -2.30
N VAL A 94 9.16 13.91 -3.51
CA VAL A 94 9.11 12.76 -4.42
C VAL A 94 9.80 11.54 -3.80
N SER A 95 10.97 11.74 -3.20
CA SER A 95 11.70 10.67 -2.51
C SER A 95 10.91 10.13 -1.32
N ASP A 96 10.27 11.01 -0.55
CA ASP A 96 9.45 10.62 0.61
C ASP A 96 8.23 9.80 0.17
N LEU A 97 7.59 10.16 -0.95
CA LEU A 97 6.46 9.42 -1.53
C LEU A 97 6.86 8.06 -2.09
N GLN A 98 8.06 7.96 -2.68
CA GLN A 98 8.62 6.69 -3.17
C GLN A 98 8.96 5.73 -2.02
N GLN A 99 9.46 6.26 -0.91
CA GLN A 99 9.87 5.49 0.27
C GLN A 99 8.74 5.25 1.27
N PHE A 100 7.53 5.73 0.98
CA PHE A 100 6.38 5.58 1.86
C PHE A 100 6.03 4.10 2.06
N ASP A 101 6.11 3.64 3.32
CA ASP A 101 5.76 2.29 3.74
C ASP A 101 4.24 2.10 3.79
N ARG A 102 3.65 1.91 2.61
CA ARG A 102 2.20 1.79 2.43
C ARG A 102 1.60 0.58 3.17
N ASP A 103 2.33 -0.53 3.27
CA ASP A 103 1.82 -1.78 3.84
C ASP A 103 1.67 -1.69 5.35
N GLU A 104 2.62 -1.00 6.01
CA GLU A 104 2.51 -0.73 7.44
C GLU A 104 1.55 0.43 7.72
N LYS A 105 1.67 1.53 6.97
CA LYS A 105 0.98 2.78 7.27
C LYS A 105 -0.49 2.79 6.86
N LEU A 106 -0.89 1.99 5.87
CA LEU A 106 -2.28 1.95 5.38
C LEU A 106 -3.06 0.73 5.87
N LYS A 107 -2.64 0.13 6.99
CA LYS A 107 -3.42 -0.91 7.66
C LYS A 107 -4.81 -0.42 8.05
N GLU A 108 -5.74 -1.36 8.13
CA GLU A 108 -7.11 -1.09 8.55
C GLU A 108 -7.13 -0.39 9.92
N GLY A 109 -7.84 0.74 9.99
CA GLY A 109 -8.00 1.53 11.21
C GLY A 109 -6.92 2.60 11.47
N SER A 110 -5.85 2.63 10.67
CA SER A 110 -4.79 3.66 10.75
C SER A 110 -5.34 5.09 10.55
N SER A 111 -4.66 6.08 11.14
CA SER A 111 -4.99 7.50 10.94
C SER A 111 -4.76 7.92 9.48
N GLN A 112 -3.71 7.40 8.86
CA GLN A 112 -3.36 7.67 7.48
C GLN A 112 -4.44 7.17 6.51
N LEU A 113 -4.93 5.94 6.68
CA LEU A 113 -6.01 5.42 5.84
C LEU A 113 -7.29 6.23 5.97
N LYS A 114 -7.66 6.64 7.19
CA LYS A 114 -8.84 7.49 7.40
C LYS A 114 -8.73 8.84 6.70
N GLU A 115 -7.53 9.41 6.65
CA GLU A 115 -7.30 10.66 5.94
C GLU A 115 -7.39 10.48 4.43
N LEU A 116 -6.89 9.35 3.90
CA LEU A 116 -7.09 8.98 2.49
C LEU A 116 -8.59 8.80 2.16
N GLU A 117 -9.34 8.10 3.01
CA GLU A 117 -10.79 7.89 2.85
C GLU A 117 -11.55 9.23 2.84
N ARG A 118 -11.21 10.14 3.78
CA ARG A 118 -11.79 11.49 3.81
C ARG A 118 -11.49 12.25 2.53
N HIS A 119 -10.24 12.21 2.07
CA HIS A 119 -9.83 12.88 0.84
C HIS A 119 -10.57 12.33 -0.39
N CYS A 120 -10.66 11.01 -0.52
CA CYS A 120 -11.33 10.36 -1.67
C CYS A 120 -12.86 10.48 -1.62
N ALA A 121 -13.44 10.82 -0.47
CA ALA A 121 -14.86 11.14 -0.35
C ALA A 121 -15.20 12.57 -0.78
N ASP A 122 -14.21 13.46 -0.89
CA ASP A 122 -14.41 14.84 -1.36
C ASP A 122 -14.56 14.86 -2.88
N LYS A 123 -15.74 15.29 -3.36
CA LYS A 123 -16.06 15.34 -4.79
C LYS A 123 -15.16 16.32 -5.55
N GLU A 124 -14.72 17.41 -4.92
CA GLU A 124 -13.82 18.40 -5.52
C GLU A 124 -12.42 17.84 -5.78
N LEU A 125 -12.07 16.73 -5.12
CA LEU A 125 -10.79 16.05 -5.23
C LEU A 125 -10.91 14.74 -6.02
N SER A 126 -12.07 14.47 -6.62
CA SER A 126 -12.23 13.37 -7.55
C SER A 126 -11.24 13.50 -8.71
N LEU A 127 -10.83 12.37 -9.28
CA LEU A 127 -9.90 12.36 -10.40
C LEU A 127 -10.44 13.19 -11.59
N GLU A 128 -11.75 13.11 -11.85
CA GLU A 128 -12.44 13.86 -12.92
C GLU A 128 -12.40 15.39 -12.68
N GLU A 129 -12.75 15.84 -11.47
CA GLU A 129 -12.70 17.28 -11.13
C GLU A 129 -11.25 17.79 -11.17
N MET A 130 -10.31 16.99 -10.67
CA MET A 130 -8.89 17.34 -10.69
C MET A 130 -8.28 17.32 -12.08
N GLU A 131 -8.84 16.57 -13.04
CA GLU A 131 -8.45 16.69 -14.45
C GLU A 131 -8.84 18.05 -15.04
N SER A 132 -10.03 18.55 -14.72
CA SER A 132 -10.54 19.86 -15.15
C SER A 132 -9.95 21.04 -14.38
N PHE A 133 -9.31 20.78 -13.24
CA PHE A 133 -8.70 21.79 -12.38
C PHE A 133 -7.64 22.63 -13.12
N ALA A 134 -7.77 23.96 -13.10
CA ALA A 134 -6.85 24.87 -13.78
C ALA A 134 -5.59 25.25 -12.97
N GLY A 135 -5.44 24.72 -11.75
CA GLY A 135 -4.30 25.00 -10.91
C GLY A 135 -3.03 24.20 -11.27
N PRO A 136 -2.01 24.26 -10.41
CA PRO A 136 -0.70 23.65 -10.66
C PRO A 136 -0.80 22.15 -10.96
N ARG A 137 -0.06 21.69 -11.97
CA ARG A 137 -0.04 20.27 -12.40
C ARG A 137 0.35 19.32 -11.27
N VAL A 138 1.23 19.76 -10.36
CA VAL A 138 1.63 18.99 -9.16
C VAL A 138 0.43 18.56 -8.32
N ALA A 139 -0.63 19.38 -8.23
CA ALA A 139 -1.84 19.05 -7.49
C ALA A 139 -2.51 17.79 -8.06
N LYS A 140 -2.59 17.69 -9.40
CA LYS A 140 -3.23 16.57 -10.11
C LYS A 140 -2.44 15.29 -9.93
N LEU A 141 -1.11 15.37 -10.05
CA LEU A 141 -0.21 14.23 -9.91
C LEU A 141 -0.22 13.68 -8.48
N LEU A 142 -0.16 14.57 -7.48
CA LEU A 142 -0.27 14.16 -6.08
C LEU A 142 -1.66 13.62 -5.73
N ASN A 143 -2.73 14.20 -6.28
CA ASN A 143 -4.08 13.66 -6.13
C ASN A 143 -4.18 12.23 -6.71
N THR A 144 -3.62 12.02 -7.89
CA THR A 144 -3.57 10.68 -8.52
C THR A 144 -2.84 9.67 -7.62
N TRP A 145 -1.74 10.08 -6.99
CA TRP A 145 -1.02 9.23 -6.04
C TRP A 145 -1.87 8.90 -4.80
N ILE A 146 -2.55 9.89 -4.22
CA ILE A 146 -3.45 9.70 -3.05
C ILE A 146 -4.54 8.67 -3.37
N TRP A 147 -5.23 8.85 -4.49
CA TRP A 147 -6.28 7.93 -4.94
C TRP A 147 -5.75 6.52 -5.17
N ALA A 148 -4.59 6.40 -5.82
CA ALA A 148 -3.94 5.10 -6.01
C ALA A 148 -3.57 4.42 -4.68
N MET A 149 -3.09 5.16 -3.67
CA MET A 149 -2.82 4.60 -2.35
C MET A 149 -4.09 4.14 -1.64
N HIS A 150 -5.17 4.90 -1.76
CA HIS A 150 -6.46 4.53 -1.20
C HIS A 150 -7.01 3.26 -1.85
N GLU A 151 -7.03 3.20 -3.18
CA GLU A 151 -7.50 2.03 -3.94
C GLU A 151 -6.67 0.78 -3.62
N TYR A 152 -5.34 0.93 -3.52
CA TYR A 152 -4.44 -0.12 -3.06
C TYR A 152 -4.85 -0.66 -1.69
N ALA A 153 -5.08 0.23 -0.71
CA ALA A 153 -5.49 -0.17 0.63
C ALA A 153 -6.83 -0.92 0.64
N GLN A 154 -7.80 -0.50 -0.20
CA GLN A 154 -9.08 -1.19 -0.34
C GLN A 154 -8.92 -2.60 -0.91
N VAL A 155 -8.01 -2.80 -1.87
CA VAL A 155 -7.67 -4.12 -2.42
C VAL A 155 -6.96 -4.99 -1.37
N MET A 156 -6.05 -4.41 -0.60
CA MET A 156 -5.29 -5.14 0.41
C MET A 156 -6.15 -5.60 1.60
N LYS A 157 -7.18 -4.84 1.97
CA LYS A 157 -8.08 -5.15 3.09
C LYS A 157 -8.58 -6.62 3.12
N PRO A 158 -9.18 -7.18 2.05
CA PRO A 158 -9.58 -8.59 2.01
C PRO A 158 -8.41 -9.58 1.81
N ILE A 159 -7.27 -9.12 1.31
CA ILE A 159 -6.11 -9.98 0.98
C ILE A 159 -5.23 -10.21 2.23
N THR A 160 -4.98 -9.19 3.04
CA THR A 160 -4.16 -9.25 4.26
C THR A 160 -4.51 -10.44 5.18
N PRO A 161 -5.77 -10.68 5.58
CA PRO A 161 -6.08 -11.81 6.46
C PRO A 161 -5.82 -13.18 5.80
N ARG A 162 -5.85 -13.26 4.46
CA ARG A 162 -5.53 -14.49 3.72
C ARG A 162 -4.03 -14.70 3.61
N ILE A 163 -3.24 -13.63 3.48
CA ILE A 163 -1.78 -13.67 3.62
C ILE A 163 -1.39 -14.16 5.02
N ASP A 164 -2.04 -13.65 6.08
CA ASP A 164 -1.82 -14.14 7.45
C ASP A 164 -2.16 -15.62 7.60
N LYS A 165 -3.22 -16.08 6.93
CA LYS A 165 -3.58 -17.50 6.88
C LYS A 165 -2.51 -18.31 6.15
N LEU A 166 -2.00 -17.83 5.02
CA LEU A 166 -0.91 -18.47 4.28
C LEU A 166 0.33 -18.63 5.16
N HIS A 167 0.77 -17.56 5.83
CA HIS A 167 1.91 -17.61 6.76
C HIS A 167 1.70 -18.59 7.92
N LYS A 168 0.48 -18.73 8.43
CA LYS A 168 0.15 -19.73 9.46
C LYS A 168 0.25 -21.15 8.90
N MET A 169 -0.28 -21.39 7.71
CA MET A 169 -0.19 -22.69 7.03
C MET A 169 1.26 -23.09 6.74
N GLU A 170 2.10 -22.13 6.33
CA GLU A 170 3.55 -22.34 6.14
C GLU A 170 4.24 -22.80 7.41
N LYS A 171 3.99 -22.12 8.54
CA LYS A 171 4.55 -22.51 9.85
C LYS A 171 4.05 -23.87 10.33
N GLU A 172 2.79 -24.22 10.04
CA GLU A 172 2.26 -25.55 10.36
C GLU A 172 2.95 -26.63 9.51
N LEU A 173 3.11 -26.37 8.21
CA LEU A 173 3.76 -27.30 7.29
C LEU A 173 5.24 -27.51 7.64
N GLU A 174 5.95 -26.46 8.02
CA GLU A 174 7.34 -26.52 8.48
C GLU A 174 7.49 -27.46 9.70
N LYS A 175 6.58 -27.39 10.66
CA LYS A 175 6.56 -28.29 11.83
C LYS A 175 6.35 -29.75 11.42
N LEU A 176 5.45 -30.02 10.47
CA LEU A 176 5.20 -31.37 9.97
C LEU A 176 6.45 -31.95 9.25
N TYR A 177 7.18 -31.11 8.52
CA TYR A 177 8.44 -31.53 7.90
C TYR A 177 9.51 -31.86 8.94
N GLU A 178 9.64 -31.08 10.01
CA GLU A 178 10.59 -31.39 11.08
C GLU A 178 10.19 -32.67 11.83
N GLU A 179 8.90 -32.87 12.12
CA GLU A 179 8.40 -34.12 12.71
C GLU A 179 8.74 -35.34 11.84
N LYS A 180 8.53 -35.23 10.52
CA LYS A 180 8.89 -36.30 9.56
C LYS A 180 10.38 -36.62 9.62
N LYS A 181 11.23 -35.60 9.65
CA LYS A 181 12.68 -35.73 9.69
C LYS A 181 13.16 -36.41 10.97
N GLU A 182 12.56 -36.12 12.11
CA GLU A 182 12.86 -36.79 13.39
C GLU A 182 12.39 -38.25 13.40
N LEU A 183 11.23 -38.55 12.80
CA LEU A 183 10.76 -39.93 12.62
C LEU A 183 11.69 -40.76 11.71
N ASP A 184 12.26 -40.15 10.68
CA ASP A 184 13.18 -40.85 9.78
C ASP A 184 14.57 -41.07 10.40
N LYS A 185 15.02 -40.18 11.30
CA LYS A 185 16.25 -40.37 12.09
C LYS A 185 16.12 -41.46 13.16
N SER A 186 14.92 -41.67 13.69
CA SER A 186 14.65 -42.62 14.78
C SER A 186 14.36 -44.05 14.31
N LYS A 187 14.21 -44.28 13.00
CA LYS A 187 14.17 -45.63 12.43
C LYS A 187 15.60 -46.21 12.40
N PRO A 188 15.87 -47.31 13.14
CA PRO A 188 17.18 -47.95 13.08
C PRO A 188 17.44 -48.49 11.67
N SER A 189 18.65 -48.26 11.13
CA SER A 189 19.14 -49.01 9.96
C SER A 189 19.14 -50.50 10.33
N SER A 190 18.17 -51.24 9.79
CA SER A 190 18.24 -52.71 9.70
C SER A 190 19.04 -53.12 8.49
#